data_AF-A0A518EXL1-F1
#
_entry.id   AF-A0A518EXL1-F1
#
_cell.length_a   1.000
_cell.length_b   1.000
_cell.length_c   1.000
_cell.angle_alpha   90.00
_cell.angle_beta   90.00
_cell.angle_gamma   90.00
#
_symmetry.space_group_name_H-M   'P 1'
#
loop_
_entity.id
_entity.type
_entity.pdbx_description
1 polymer ?
#
loop_
_entity_poly.entity_id
_entity_poly.type
_entity_poly.pdbx_seq_one_letter_code
_entity_poly.pdbx_strand_id
1 'polypeptide(L)'
;MYEIAAFLLLASMGLALLRALKGPTVFDRILAVNMFGTATVLMISVIGFMGTSRDLVDIALIYALVSFTGTIAVLRFVEYDVEQNSADDNVASTAGTPKAAPGQGGAAS
;
A
#
# COMPACT_ATOMS: atom_id res chain seq x y z
N MET A 1 29.30 1.53 -18.28
CA MET A 1 27.97 1.13 -18.81
C MET A 1 26.92 1.12 -17.70
N TYR A 2 27.21 0.50 -16.54
CA TYR A 2 26.32 0.48 -15.36
C TYR A 2 25.99 1.85 -14.76
N GLU A 3 26.91 2.83 -14.85
CA GLU A 3 26.69 4.21 -14.41
C GLU A 3 25.43 4.86 -15.00
N ILE A 4 25.15 4.63 -16.28
CA ILE A 4 23.96 5.19 -16.95
C ILE A 4 22.69 4.55 -16.38
N ALA A 5 22.71 3.24 -16.13
CA ALA A 5 21.60 2.53 -15.51
C ALA A 5 21.35 3.03 -14.08
N ALA A 6 22.41 3.23 -13.29
CA ALA A 6 22.31 3.80 -11.94
C ALA A 6 21.70 5.21 -11.96
N PHE A 7 22.13 6.09 -12.87
CA PHE A 7 21.56 7.43 -13.03
C PHE A 7 20.08 7.42 -13.43
N LEU A 8 19.71 6.57 -14.39
CA LEU A 8 18.31 6.41 -14.82
C LEU A 8 17.42 5.86 -13.69
N LEU A 9 17.93 4.93 -12.87
CA LEU A 9 17.23 4.40 -11.70
C LEU A 9 17.06 5.45 -10.60
N LEU A 10 18.09 6.27 -10.37
CA LEU A 10 18.00 7.41 -9.45
C LEU A 10 16.94 8.42 -9.90
N ALA A 11 16.90 8.73 -11.20
CA ALA A 11 15.89 9.60 -11.77
C ALA A 11 14.47 9.00 -11.67
N SER A 12 14.31 7.70 -11.92
CA SER A 12 13.02 7.02 -11.81
C SER A 12 12.51 6.99 -10.37
N MET A 13 13.40 6.76 -9.39
CA MET A 13 13.09 6.88 -7.97
C MET A 13 12.61 8.28 -7.60
N GLY A 14 13.31 9.32 -8.05
CA GLY A 14 12.92 10.70 -7.82
C GLY A 14 11.53 10.99 -8.39
N LEU A 15 11.24 10.53 -9.60
CA LEU A 15 9.95 10.72 -10.26
C LEU A 15 8.82 9.94 -9.56
N ALA A 16 9.09 8.71 -9.11
CA ALA A 16 8.16 7.88 -8.35
C ALA A 16 7.81 8.52 -7.00
N LEU A 17 8.79 9.08 -6.28
CA LEU A 17 8.57 9.82 -5.04
C LEU A 17 7.77 11.11 -5.26
N LEU A 18 8.08 11.86 -6.32
CA LEU A 18 7.31 13.05 -6.70
C LEU A 18 5.84 12.70 -7.02
N ARG A 19 5.60 11.57 -7.68
CA ARG A 19 4.25 11.02 -7.93
C ARG A 19 3.57 10.61 -6.62
N ALA A 20 4.26 9.88 -5.74
CA ALA A 20 3.73 9.43 -4.45
C ALA A 20 3.23 10.59 -3.57
N LEU A 21 3.98 11.70 -3.55
CA LEU A 21 3.66 12.89 -2.78
C LEU A 21 2.51 13.71 -3.40
N LYS A 22 2.41 13.75 -4.73
CA LYS A 22 1.34 14.47 -5.44
C LYS A 22 0.06 13.66 -5.64
N GLY A 23 0.10 12.34 -5.46
CA GLY A 23 -1.03 11.45 -5.68
C GLY A 23 -2.13 11.63 -4.63
N PRO A 24 -3.33 12.15 -5.00
CA PRO A 24 -4.45 12.28 -4.07
C PRO A 24 -5.16 10.95 -3.81
N THR A 25 -4.97 9.93 -4.65
CA THR A 25 -5.66 8.63 -4.54
C THR A 25 -4.81 7.57 -3.86
N VAL A 26 -5.46 6.66 -3.13
CA VAL A 26 -4.81 5.51 -2.48
C VAL A 26 -4.11 4.62 -3.52
N PHE A 27 -4.73 4.41 -4.68
CA PHE A 27 -4.14 3.65 -5.78
C PHE A 27 -2.85 4.27 -6.34
N ASP A 28 -2.76 5.60 -6.46
CA ASP A 28 -1.53 6.26 -6.94
C ASP A 28 -0.38 6.11 -5.94
N ARG A 29 -0.71 6.08 -4.64
CA ARG A 29 0.27 5.81 -3.57
C ARG A 29 0.75 4.36 -3.60
N ILE A 30 -0.15 3.38 -3.74
CA ILE A 30 0.20 1.95 -3.85
C ILE A 30 1.07 1.72 -5.09
N LEU A 31 0.68 2.31 -6.24
CA LEU A 31 1.45 2.22 -7.47
C LEU A 31 2.86 2.83 -7.31
N ALA A 32 2.96 3.98 -6.64
CA ALA A 32 4.24 4.62 -6.41
C ALA A 32 5.15 3.81 -5.47
N VAL A 33 4.60 3.17 -4.44
CA VAL A 33 5.36 2.25 -3.55
C VAL A 33 5.88 1.05 -4.33
N ASN A 34 5.09 0.46 -5.23
CA ASN A 34 5.52 -0.66 -6.08
C ASN A 34 6.65 -0.24 -7.04
N MET A 35 6.50 0.90 -7.71
CA MET A 35 7.53 1.48 -8.57
C MET A 35 8.83 1.73 -7.80
N PHE A 36 8.74 2.29 -6.59
CA PHE A 36 9.89 2.53 -5.71
C PHE A 36 10.57 1.22 -5.29
N GLY A 37 9.79 0.20 -4.91
CA GLY A 37 10.29 -1.11 -4.54
C GLY A 37 11.06 -1.79 -5.67
N THR A 38 10.50 -1.76 -6.89
CA THR A 38 11.15 -2.32 -8.09
C THR A 38 12.43 -1.57 -8.46
N ALA A 39 12.43 -0.24 -8.36
CA ALA A 39 13.63 0.58 -8.59
C ALA A 39 14.74 0.30 -7.56
N THR A 40 14.37 0.06 -6.29
CA THR A 40 15.32 -0.29 -5.22
C THR A 40 16.02 -1.61 -5.54
N VAL A 41 15.25 -2.63 -5.92
CA VAL A 41 15.78 -3.95 -6.30
C VAL A 41 16.75 -3.85 -7.46
N LEU A 42 16.36 -3.10 -8.51
CA LEU A 42 17.21 -2.88 -9.67
C LEU A 42 18.50 -2.13 -9.30
N MET A 43 18.43 -1.16 -8.39
CA MET A 43 19.61 -0.43 -7.91
C MET A 43 20.58 -1.35 -7.18
N ILE A 44 20.09 -2.17 -6.24
CA ILE A 44 20.90 -3.15 -5.51
C ILE A 44 21.52 -4.15 -6.50
N SER A 45 20.77 -4.58 -7.50
CA SER A 45 21.25 -5.51 -8.53
C SER A 45 22.37 -4.88 -9.36
N VAL A 46 22.22 -3.63 -9.82
CA VAL A 46 23.27 -2.91 -10.57
C VAL A 46 24.53 -2.72 -9.73
N ILE A 47 24.39 -2.34 -8.46
CA ILE A 47 25.52 -2.24 -7.52
C ILE A 47 26.19 -3.61 -7.33
N GLY A 48 25.40 -4.67 -7.24
CA GLY A 48 25.85 -6.05 -7.14
C GLY A 48 26.58 -6.58 -8.37
N PHE A 49 26.30 -6.03 -9.54
CA PHE A 49 27.06 -6.32 -10.76
C PHE A 49 28.34 -5.49 -10.88
N MET A 50 28.44 -4.33 -10.22
CA MET A 50 29.67 -3.53 -10.16
C MET A 50 30.69 -4.12 -9.17
N GLY A 51 30.23 -4.63 -8.03
CA GLY A 51 31.05 -5.44 -7.14
C GLY A 51 31.24 -6.84 -7.75
N THR A 52 32.45 -7.38 -7.79
CA THR A 52 32.74 -8.72 -8.37
C THR A 52 32.06 -9.89 -7.62
N SER A 53 31.18 -9.61 -6.65
CA SER A 53 30.60 -10.56 -5.71
C SER A 53 29.12 -10.75 -6.00
N ARG A 54 28.72 -11.98 -6.34
CA ARG A 54 27.34 -12.37 -6.68
C ARG A 54 26.37 -12.27 -5.48
N ASP A 55 26.90 -12.16 -4.27
CA ASP A 55 26.15 -12.13 -3.00
C ASP A 55 25.12 -10.99 -2.94
N LEU A 56 25.40 -9.86 -3.57
CA LEU A 56 24.49 -8.71 -3.63
C LEU A 56 23.26 -8.98 -4.51
N VAL A 57 23.38 -9.84 -5.52
CA VAL A 57 22.27 -10.23 -6.40
C VAL A 57 21.29 -11.14 -5.66
N ASP A 58 21.78 -11.98 -4.75
CA ASP A 58 20.92 -12.82 -3.91
C ASP A 58 20.08 -11.96 -2.94
N ILE A 59 20.71 -10.97 -2.30
CA ILE A 59 20.01 -9.98 -1.47
C ILE A 59 18.98 -9.20 -2.29
N ALA A 60 19.30 -8.83 -3.55
CA ALA A 60 18.36 -8.15 -4.43
C ALA A 60 17.12 -9.00 -4.73
N LEU A 61 17.28 -10.31 -4.94
CA LEU A 61 16.17 -11.24 -5.16
C LEU A 61 15.27 -11.34 -3.93
N ILE A 62 15.85 -11.43 -2.73
CA ILE A 62 15.08 -11.44 -1.47
C ILE A 62 14.32 -10.12 -1.31
N TYR A 63 14.97 -8.98 -1.59
CA TYR A 63 14.31 -7.68 -1.54
C TYR A 63 13.16 -7.56 -2.55
N ALA A 64 13.31 -8.17 -3.72
CA ALA A 64 12.25 -8.22 -4.74
C ALA A 64 11.02 -8.95 -4.23
N LEU A 65 11.22 -10.10 -3.59
CA LEU A 65 10.14 -10.87 -2.99
C LEU A 65 9.45 -10.10 -1.87
N VAL A 66 10.22 -9.49 -0.96
CA VAL A 66 9.68 -8.69 0.16
C VAL A 66 8.86 -7.51 -0.36
N SER A 67 9.37 -6.77 -1.34
CA SER A 67 8.67 -5.62 -1.92
C SER A 67 7.39 -6.02 -2.64
N PHE A 68 7.41 -7.17 -3.33
CA PHE A 68 6.24 -7.70 -4.03
C PHE A 68 5.16 -8.14 -3.03
N THR A 69 5.54 -8.93 -2.04
CA THR A 69 4.63 -9.36 -0.96
C THR A 69 4.09 -8.17 -0.17
N GLY A 70 4.91 -7.15 0.12
CA GLY A 70 4.47 -5.93 0.80
C GLY A 70 3.36 -5.19 0.03
N THR A 71 3.49 -5.08 -1.29
CA THR A 71 2.46 -4.44 -2.13
C THR A 71 1.16 -5.26 -2.13
N ILE A 72 1.26 -6.59 -2.22
CA ILE A 72 0.08 -7.48 -2.14
C ILE A 72 -0.59 -7.37 -0.77
N ALA A 73 0.18 -7.31 0.31
CA ALA A 73 -0.33 -7.17 1.67
C ALA A 73 -1.11 -5.85 1.83
N VAL A 74 -0.60 -4.74 1.31
CA VAL A 74 -1.30 -3.46 1.31
C VAL A 74 -2.60 -3.54 0.49
N LEU A 75 -2.57 -4.19 -0.67
CA LEU A 75 -3.76 -4.34 -1.51
C LEU A 75 -4.84 -5.16 -0.79
N ARG A 76 -4.46 -6.27 -0.16
CA ARG A 76 -5.35 -7.08 0.67
C ARG A 76 -5.87 -6.32 1.88
N PHE A 77 -5.03 -5.53 2.54
CA PHE A 77 -5.44 -4.72 3.68
C PHE A 77 -6.55 -3.72 3.29
N VAL A 78 -6.40 -3.04 2.15
CA VAL A 78 -7.43 -2.12 1.64
C VAL A 78 -8.73 -2.85 1.29
N GLU A 79 -8.66 -4.05 0.72
CA GLU A 79 -9.85 -4.87 0.42
C GLU A 79 -10.60 -5.30 1.70
N TYR A 80 -9.87 -5.77 2.72
CA TYR A 80 -10.46 -6.18 3.99
C TYR A 80 -11.12 -5.01 4.75
N ASP A 81 -10.53 -3.82 4.71
CA ASP A 81 -11.10 -2.61 5.33
C ASP A 81 -12.48 -2.26 4.73
N VAL A 82 -12.61 -2.36 3.40
CA VAL A 82 -13.87 -2.09 2.68
C VAL A 82 -14.97 -3.11 3.03
N GLU A 83 -14.61 -4.40 3.13
CA GLU A 83 -15.58 -5.46 3.42
C GLU A 83 -16.09 -5.39 4.87
N GLN A 84 -15.21 -5.07 5.82
CA GLN A 84 -15.58 -4.90 7.23
C GLN A 84 -16.52 -3.70 7.43
N ASN A 85 -16.21 -2.56 6.81
CA ASN A 85 -17.04 -1.35 6.94
C ASN A 85 -18.44 -1.55 6.33
N SER A 86 -18.54 -2.32 5.25
CA SER A 86 -19.81 -2.66 4.60
C SER A 86 -20.69 -3.59 5.44
N ALA A 87 -20.08 -4.48 6.23
CA ALA A 87 -20.80 -5.37 7.12
C ALA A 87 -21.43 -4.61 8.31
N ASP A 88 -20.70 -3.67 8.91
CA ASP A 88 -21.20 -2.84 10.00
C ASP A 88 -22.40 -1.97 9.56
N ASP A 89 -22.34 -1.38 8.36
CA ASP A 89 -23.45 -0.61 7.77
C ASP A 89 -24.71 -1.45 7.51
N ASN A 90 -24.53 -2.71 7.07
CA ASN A 90 -25.64 -3.63 6.80
C ASN A 90 -26.31 -4.07 8.11
N VAL A 91 -25.53 -4.31 9.16
CA VAL A 91 -26.06 -4.62 10.50
C VAL A 91 -26.81 -3.42 11.08
N ALA A 92 -26.31 -2.18 10.92
CA ALA A 92 -27.01 -0.97 11.36
C ALA A 92 -28.33 -0.74 10.60
N SER A 93 -28.37 -1.04 9.30
CA SER A 93 -29.57 -0.91 8.46
C SER A 93 -30.62 -1.98 8.76
N THR A 94 -30.20 -3.23 8.99
CA THR A 94 -31.09 -4.36 9.35
C THR A 94 -31.55 -4.33 10.80
N ALA A 95 -30.76 -3.75 11.71
CA ALA A 95 -31.14 -3.54 13.10
C ALA A 95 -32.26 -2.49 13.27
N GLY A 96 -32.63 -1.78 12.20
CA GLY A 96 -33.84 -0.95 12.10
C GLY A 96 -34.20 -0.30 13.42
N THR A 97 -33.29 0.52 13.98
CA THR A 97 -33.46 1.04 15.33
C THR A 97 -34.81 1.75 15.43
N PRO A 98 -35.80 1.22 16.18
CA PRO A 98 -36.90 2.05 16.60
C PRO A 98 -36.29 3.04 17.58
N LYS A 99 -36.15 4.30 17.16
CA LYS A 99 -35.91 5.42 18.06
C LYS A 99 -37.07 5.43 19.04
N ALA A 100 -36.85 4.86 20.23
CA ALA A 100 -37.80 4.87 21.32
C ALA A 100 -38.05 6.32 21.75
N ALA A 101 -39.18 6.87 21.32
CA ALA A 101 -40.01 7.76 22.13
C ALA A 101 -41.41 7.14 22.05
N PRO A 102 -42.13 6.88 23.16
CA PRO A 102 -42.45 7.91 24.14
C PRO A 102 -42.51 7.43 25.61
N GLY A 103 -42.00 8.25 26.53
CA GLY A 103 -42.48 8.23 27.92
C GLY A 103 -43.85 8.90 28.00
N GLN A 104 -44.90 8.21 27.56
CA GLN A 104 -46.27 8.43 28.03
C GLN A 104 -46.62 7.26 28.96
N GLY A 105 -46.98 7.57 30.20
CA GLY A 105 -47.50 6.57 31.13
C GLY A 105 -47.18 6.88 32.58
N GLY A 106 -47.88 7.86 33.16
CA GLY A 106 -47.80 8.19 34.57
C GLY A 106 -49.07 8.90 35.02
N ALA A 107 -50.20 8.21 34.92
CA ALA A 107 -51.38 8.55 35.69
C ALA A 107 -51.05 8.36 37.18
N ALA A 108 -51.03 9.44 37.95
CA ALA A 108 -51.23 9.39 39.40
C ALA A 108 -51.61 10.79 39.90
N SER A 109 -52.80 10.84 40.50
CA SER A 109 -53.36 11.85 41.42
C SER A 109 -53.63 13.27 40.90
#